data_AF-A0A3B9KSB1-F1
#
_entry.id   AF-A0A3B9KSB1-F1
#
_cell.length_a   1.000
_cell.length_b   1.000
_cell.length_c   1.000
_cell.angle_alpha   90.00
_cell.angle_beta   90.00
_cell.angle_gamma   90.00
#
_symmetry.space_group_name_H-M   'P 1'
#
loop_
_entity.id
_entity.type
_entity.pdbx_description
1 polymer ?
#
loop_
_entity_poly.entity_id
_entity_poly.type
_entity_poly.pdbx_seq_one_letter_code
_entity_poly.pdbx_strand_id
1 'polypeptide(L)' 'MKNQEKELTPEPFGKTCSLCGEENKKKLTEDPFNKGIYICRECLERSSRHDTMVRLGLEVQPEHE' A
#
# COMPACT_ATOMS: atom_id res chain seq x y z
N MET A 1 33.73 3.06 24.50
CA MET A 1 32.64 3.86 23.89
C MET A 1 31.76 2.88 23.12
N LYS A 2 30.48 2.75 23.51
CA LYS A 2 29.53 1.79 22.94
C LYS A 2 28.98 2.35 21.63
N ASN A 3 29.50 1.88 20.49
CA ASN A 3 28.80 2.01 19.22
C ASN A 3 27.93 0.78 19.06
N GLN A 4 26.73 0.83 19.63
CA GLN A 4 25.66 -0.11 19.25
C GLN A 4 25.22 0.30 17.86
N GLU A 5 25.72 -0.42 16.87
CA GLU A 5 25.08 -0.55 15.57
C GLU A 5 23.61 -0.85 15.85
N LYS A 6 22.73 0.11 15.55
CA LYS A 6 21.29 -0.16 15.57
C LYS A 6 21.08 -1.22 14.51
N GLU A 7 20.96 -2.47 14.95
CA GLU A 7 20.41 -3.54 14.14
C GLU A 7 19.10 -3.00 13.56
N LEU A 8 19.12 -2.66 12.27
CA LEU A 8 17.94 -2.36 11.48
C LEU A 8 17.21 -3.69 11.31
N THR A 9 16.61 -4.19 12.39
CA THR A 9 15.62 -5.24 12.31
C THR A 9 14.54 -4.70 11.38
N PRO A 10 14.34 -5.28 10.18
CA PRO A 10 13.31 -4.80 9.29
C PRO A 10 12.00 -4.85 10.07
N GLU A 11 11.37 -3.70 10.25
CA GLU A 11 10.09 -3.66 10.93
C GLU A 11 9.13 -4.58 10.17
N PRO A 12 8.30 -5.38 10.86
CA PRO A 12 7.40 -6.30 10.19
C PRO A 12 6.57 -5.55 9.16
N PHE A 13 6.47 -6.11 7.95
CA PHE A 13 5.52 -5.70 6.92
C PHE A 13 4.17 -5.44 7.62
N GLY A 14 3.75 -4.18 7.67
CA GLY A 14 2.55 -3.81 8.43
C GLY A 14 2.62 -2.50 9.23
N LYS A 15 3.68 -1.69 9.09
CA LYS A 15 3.71 -0.31 9.64
C LYS A 15 3.73 0.77 8.56
N THR A 16 3.77 0.38 7.30
CA THR A 16 3.84 1.28 6.15
C THR A 16 2.76 0.91 5.12
N CYS A 17 2.38 1.86 4.28
CA CYS A 17 1.48 1.60 3.17
C CYS A 17 2.11 0.58 2.21
N SER A 18 1.44 -0.54 1.97
CA SER A 18 1.95 -1.60 1.09
C SER A 18 2.04 -1.18 -0.39
N LEU A 19 1.42 -0.05 -0.79
CA LEU A 19 1.44 0.44 -2.16
C LEU A 19 2.45 1.56 -2.41
N CYS A 20 2.66 2.47 -1.46
CA CYS A 20 3.53 3.65 -1.65
C CYS A 20 4.62 3.82 -0.58
N GLY A 21 4.64 2.98 0.46
CA GLY A 21 5.61 3.07 1.54
C GLY A 21 5.36 4.15 2.60
N GLU A 22 4.23 4.88 2.57
CA GLU A 22 3.87 5.88 3.60
C GLU A 22 3.93 5.28 5.01
N GLU A 23 4.73 5.88 5.89
CA GLU A 23 5.01 5.38 7.24
C GLU A 23 4.10 6.01 8.30
N ASN A 24 3.35 7.07 7.94
CA ASN A 24 2.45 7.75 8.86
C ASN A 24 1.24 6.88 9.21
N LYS A 25 1.34 6.16 10.32
CA LYS A 25 0.30 5.26 10.86
C LYS A 25 -1.09 5.88 10.99
N LYS A 26 -1.21 7.20 11.18
CA LYS A 26 -2.53 7.86 11.29
C LYS A 26 -3.27 7.91 9.94
N LYS A 27 -2.54 7.79 8.83
CA LYS A 27 -3.10 7.75 7.47
C LYS A 27 -3.34 6.33 6.97
N LEU A 28 -2.89 5.31 7.71
CA LEU A 28 -2.97 3.91 7.32
C LEU A 28 -4.29 3.29 7.80
N THR A 29 -4.90 2.48 6.95
CA THR A 29 -6.06 1.66 7.25
C THR A 29 -5.71 0.21 6.95
N GLU A 30 -6.05 -0.69 7.86
CA GLU A 30 -5.84 -2.12 7.64
C GLU A 30 -6.81 -2.63 6.59
N ASP A 31 -6.33 -3.48 5.68
CA ASP A 31 -7.15 -4.12 4.68
C ASP A 31 -8.13 -5.11 5.35
N PRO A 32 -9.43 -5.03 5.07
CA PRO A 32 -10.42 -5.87 5.75
C PRO A 32 -10.36 -7.34 5.35
N PHE A 33 -9.73 -7.67 4.21
CA PHE A 33 -9.60 -9.04 3.69
C PHE A 33 -8.22 -9.63 3.98
N ASN A 34 -7.19 -8.79 4.06
CA ASN A 34 -5.80 -9.19 4.25
C ASN A 34 -5.23 -8.58 5.53
N LYS A 35 -5.40 -9.30 6.65
CA LYS A 35 -4.86 -8.88 7.96
C LYS A 35 -3.36 -8.63 7.89
N GLY A 36 -2.91 -7.54 8.52
CA GLY A 36 -1.52 -7.09 8.50
C GLY A 36 -1.10 -6.29 7.27
N ILE A 37 -1.97 -6.17 6.26
CA ILE A 37 -1.74 -5.24 5.14
C ILE A 37 -2.35 -3.89 5.51
N TYR A 38 -1.55 -2.83 5.38
CA TYR A 38 -1.99 -1.48 5.64
C TYR A 38 -1.87 -0.64 4.37
N ILE A 39 -2.90 0.13 4.07
CA ILE A 39 -2.96 0.99 2.88
C ILE A 39 -3.29 2.40 3.33
N CYS A 40 -2.60 3.40 2.78
CA CYS A 40 -2.92 4.79 3.06
C CYS A 40 -4.17 5.24 2.31
N ARG A 41 -4.88 6.21 2.87
CA ARG A 41 -6.10 6.77 2.27
C ARG A 41 -5.91 7.23 0.81
N GLU A 42 -4.79 7.86 0.50
CA GLU A 42 -4.49 8.34 -0.86
C GLU A 42 -4.40 7.18 -1.87
N CYS A 43 -3.78 6.07 -1.47
CA CYS A 43 -3.70 4.87 -2.31
C CYS A 43 -5.08 4.21 -2.47
N LEU A 44 -5.90 4.16 -1.42
CA LEU A 44 -7.28 3.67 -1.52
C LEU A 44 -8.12 4.51 -2.51
N GLU A 45 -8.00 5.84 -2.45
CA GLU A 45 -8.69 6.73 -3.39
C GLU A 45 -8.18 6.55 -4.83
N ARG A 46 -6.87 6.33 -5.03
CA ARG A 46 -6.30 6.01 -6.35
C ARG A 46 -6.81 4.68 -6.88
N SER A 47 -6.81 3.63 -6.08
CA SER A 47 -7.34 2.32 -6.46
C SER A 47 -8.82 2.40 -6.83
N SER A 48 -9.63 3.13 -6.05
CA SER A 48 -11.06 3.31 -6.37
C SER A 48 -11.30 4.01 -7.71
N ARG A 49 -10.50 5.04 -8.03
CA ARG A 49 -10.56 5.71 -9.34
C ARG A 49 -10.13 4.79 -10.47
N HIS A 50 -9.07 4.01 -10.25
CA HIS A 50 -8.58 3.03 -11.21
C HIS A 50 -9.65 1.96 -11.51
N ASP A 51 -10.24 1.36 -10.47
CA ASP A 51 -11.35 0.41 -10.62
C ASP A 51 -12.53 1.01 -11.40
N THR A 52 -12.82 2.30 -11.18
CA THR A 52 -13.85 3.01 -11.92
C THR A 52 -13.50 3.13 -13.41
N MET A 53 -12.26 3.47 -13.75
CA MET A 53 -11.80 3.54 -15.14
C MET A 53 -11.87 2.18 -15.84
N VAL A 54 -11.45 1.11 -15.15
CA VAL A 54 -11.57 -0.27 -15.63
C VAL A 54 -13.03 -0.62 -15.93
N ARG A 55 -13.94 -0.35 -14.99
CA ARG A 55 -15.38 -0.65 -15.15
C ARG A 55 -16.04 0.14 -16.27
N LEU A 56 -15.55 1.35 -16.55
CA LEU A 56 -16.03 2.17 -17.65
C LEU A 56 -15.41 1.79 -19.00
N GLY A 57 -14.50 0.80 -19.04
CA GLY A 57 -13.78 0.42 -20.25
C GLY A 57 -12.86 1.51 -20.78
N LEU A 58 -12.45 2.46 -19.93
CA LEU A 58 -11.53 3.54 -20.28
C LEU A 58 -10.06 3.09 -20.20
N GLU A 59 -9.83 1.91 -19.64
CA GLU A 59 -8.53 1.26 -19.68
C GLU A 59 -8.51 0.23 -20.82
N VAL A 60 -7.61 0.43 -21.77
CA VAL A 60 -7.34 -0.56 -22.82
C VAL A 60 -6.68 -1.76 -22.13
N GLN A 61 -7.45 -2.84 -21.97
CA GLN A 61 -6.82 -4.12 -21.65
C GLN A 61 -6.05 -4.55 -22.91
N PRO A 62 -4.77 -4.93 -22.79
CA PRO A 62 -4.06 -5.47 -23.93
C PRO A 62 -4.84 -6.70 -24.42
N GLU A 63 -5.22 -6.68 -25.70
CA GLU A 63 -5.81 -7.84 -26.35
C GLU A 63 -4.80 -8.98 -26.20
N HIS A 64 -5.17 -10.05 -25.49
CA HIS A 64 -4.37 -11.27 -25.49
C HIS A 64 -4.47 -11.87 -26.90
N GLU A 65 -3.36 -11.88 -27.64
CA GLU A 65 -3.21 -12.67 -28.88
C GLU A 65 -3.15 -14.17 -28.58
#